data_AF-A0A918K0E1-F1
#
_entry.id   AF-A0A918K0E1-F1
#
_cell.length_a   1.000
_cell.length_b   1.000
_cell.length_c   1.000
_cell.angle_alpha   90.00
_cell.angle_beta   90.00
_cell.angle_gamma   90.00
#
_symmetry.space_group_name_H-M   'P 1'
#
loop_
_entity.id
_entity.type
_entity.pdbx_description
1 polymer ?
#
loop_
_entity_poly.entity_id
_entity_poly.type
_entity_poly.pdbx_seq_one_letter_code
_entity_poly.pdbx_strand_id
1 'polypeptide(L)'
;MPVFRADGDSVSARTYPPAMTSRPTDDWRAWMAETAREVAAGTLDPECADSADLYPESLLRATDTALESFEVEVRALREPCDGAVLAAVERVVLELNAVDGDAGHGGAGFCTEEREQLCAYIDRTLVASGVDVDALAARQGIDPSAITDRWRDW
;
A
#
# COMPACT_ATOMS: atom_id res chain seq x y z
N MET A 1 27.72 9.35 43.44
CA MET A 1 26.76 10.10 42.59
C MET A 1 27.49 10.54 41.33
N PRO A 2 27.28 9.84 40.21
CA PRO A 2 27.28 10.49 38.91
C PRO A 2 25.94 10.26 38.21
N VAL A 3 25.38 11.35 37.69
CA VAL A 3 24.16 11.40 36.89
C VAL A 3 24.52 10.97 35.47
N PHE A 4 23.94 9.87 35.01
CA PHE A 4 23.88 9.49 33.61
C PHE A 4 22.47 9.82 33.12
N ARG A 5 22.35 10.70 32.13
CA ARG A 5 21.34 10.55 31.08
C ARG A 5 21.73 11.37 29.86
N ALA A 6 22.22 10.66 28.85
CA ALA A 6 22.06 11.06 27.47
C ALA A 6 20.66 10.54 27.08
N ASP A 7 19.68 11.42 26.94
CA ASP A 7 18.46 11.07 26.21
C ASP A 7 18.79 11.28 24.73
N GLY A 8 19.15 10.17 24.09
CA GLY A 8 19.07 10.03 22.64
C GLY A 8 17.60 9.85 22.31
N ASP A 9 17.00 10.87 21.71
CA ASP A 9 15.66 10.77 21.15
C ASP A 9 15.74 9.92 19.87
N SER A 10 15.60 8.62 20.05
CA SER A 10 15.38 7.69 18.95
C SER A 10 13.98 7.93 18.43
N VAL A 11 13.88 8.64 17.31
CA VAL A 11 12.74 8.53 16.40
C VAL A 11 12.57 7.04 16.13
N SER A 12 11.63 6.42 16.84
CA SER A 12 11.35 5.01 16.67
C SER A 12 10.88 4.83 15.25
N ALA A 13 11.65 4.07 14.46
CA ALA A 13 11.12 3.44 13.26
C ALA A 13 9.91 2.61 13.74
N ARG A 14 8.72 3.21 13.65
CA ARG A 14 7.49 2.63 14.17
C ARG A 14 7.21 1.43 13.29
N THR A 15 7.66 0.29 13.77
CA THR A 15 7.50 -1.00 13.11
C THR A 15 6.01 -1.24 13.00
N TYR A 16 5.49 -1.18 11.77
CA TYR A 16 4.13 -1.62 11.46
C TYR A 16 3.95 -3.05 11.98
N PRO A 17 2.87 -3.36 12.72
CA PRO A 17 2.61 -4.72 13.14
C PRO A 17 2.40 -5.60 11.90
N PRO A 18 3.04 -6.78 11.80
CA PRO A 18 2.85 -7.66 10.64
C PRO A 18 1.47 -8.31 10.71
N ALA A 19 0.49 -7.77 9.99
CA ALA A 19 -0.77 -8.46 9.72
C ALA A 19 -0.75 -8.98 8.27
N MET A 20 -0.73 -10.31 8.13
CA MET A 20 -0.50 -11.02 6.87
C MET A 20 -1.71 -11.02 5.91
N THR A 21 -2.68 -10.09 6.04
CA THR A 21 -3.92 -10.11 5.22
C THR A 21 -4.68 -8.76 5.10
N SER A 22 -4.22 -7.65 5.69
CA SER A 22 -4.93 -6.36 5.57
C SER A 22 -4.66 -5.67 4.23
N ARG A 23 -5.66 -4.93 3.72
CA ARG A 23 -5.44 -4.00 2.60
C ARG A 23 -4.59 -2.82 3.09
N PRO A 24 -3.75 -2.22 2.24
CA PRO A 24 -2.96 -1.04 2.62
C PRO A 24 -3.82 0.09 3.20
N THR A 25 -4.99 0.33 2.61
CA THR A 25 -5.99 1.30 3.08
C THR A 25 -6.54 1.01 4.47
N ASP A 26 -6.63 -0.25 4.91
CA ASP A 26 -7.01 -0.60 6.28
C ASP A 26 -5.92 -0.21 7.27
N ASP A 27 -4.66 -0.45 6.89
CA ASP A 27 -3.50 -0.06 7.69
C ASP A 27 -3.38 1.48 7.77
N TRP A 28 -3.64 2.18 6.66
CA TRP A 28 -3.69 3.65 6.62
C TRP A 28 -4.79 4.21 7.52
N ARG A 29 -6.00 3.65 7.46
CA ARG A 29 -7.11 4.04 8.36
C ARG A 29 -6.78 3.76 9.82
N ALA A 30 -6.18 2.62 10.13
CA ALA A 30 -5.79 2.26 11.48
C ALA A 30 -4.74 3.24 12.04
N TRP A 31 -3.77 3.62 11.20
CA TRP A 31 -2.76 4.62 11.54
C TRP A 31 -3.38 5.99 11.80
N MET A 32 -4.22 6.51 10.89
CA MET A 32 -4.92 7.79 11.09
C MET A 32 -5.77 7.78 12.37
N ALA A 33 -6.47 6.68 12.64
CA ALA A 33 -7.27 6.53 13.86
C ALA A 33 -6.42 6.51 15.14
N GLU A 34 -5.22 5.92 15.09
CA GLU A 34 -4.29 5.95 16.22
C GLU A 34 -3.72 7.35 16.45
N THR A 35 -3.25 8.03 15.40
CA THR A 35 -2.83 9.43 15.49
C THR A 35 -3.91 10.29 16.12
N ALA A 36 -5.17 10.16 15.67
CA ALA A 36 -6.28 10.92 16.23
C ALA A 36 -6.49 10.66 17.73
N ARG A 37 -6.27 9.43 18.21
CA ARG A 37 -6.31 9.10 19.64
C ARG A 37 -5.15 9.72 20.41
N GLU A 38 -3.94 9.69 19.86
CA GLU A 38 -2.76 10.30 20.48
C GLU A 38 -2.90 11.82 20.62
N VAL A 39 -3.48 12.47 19.60
CA VAL A 39 -3.83 13.90 19.65
C VAL A 39 -4.89 14.17 20.71
N ALA A 40 -5.98 13.39 20.73
CA ALA A 40 -7.04 13.56 21.71
C ALA A 40 -6.56 13.31 23.16
N ALA A 41 -5.57 12.43 23.34
CA ALA A 41 -4.93 12.16 24.62
C ALA A 41 -3.89 13.23 25.01
N GLY A 42 -3.56 14.16 24.10
CA GLY A 42 -2.51 15.17 24.29
C GLY A 42 -1.10 14.58 24.33
N THR A 43 -0.92 13.34 23.85
CA THR A 43 0.39 12.67 23.77
C THR A 43 1.10 12.97 22.46
N LEU A 44 0.37 13.43 21.44
CA LEU A 44 0.90 13.96 20.19
C LEU A 44 0.41 15.41 20.02
N ASP A 45 1.34 16.31 19.68
CA ASP A 45 0.98 17.68 19.34
C ASP A 45 0.16 17.68 18.03
N PRO A 46 -1.00 18.38 17.97
CA PRO A 46 -1.75 18.54 16.73
C PRO A 46 -0.93 19.05 15.54
N GLU A 47 0.08 19.90 15.77
CA GLU A 47 0.97 20.39 14.71
C GLU A 47 1.94 19.30 14.20
N CYS A 48 2.14 18.23 14.97
CA CYS A 48 2.87 17.03 14.56
C CYS A 48 1.95 15.93 14.03
N ALA A 49 0.63 16.16 14.01
CA ALA A 49 -0.39 15.21 13.58
C ALA A 49 -0.74 15.36 12.11
N ASP A 50 0.26 15.63 11.25
CA ASP A 50 0.13 15.72 9.78
C ASP A 50 -0.68 14.55 9.18
N SER A 51 -0.74 13.43 9.89
CA SER A 51 -1.41 12.20 9.48
C SER A 51 -2.93 12.15 9.66
N ALA A 52 -3.56 13.01 10.47
CA ALA A 52 -4.98 12.80 10.85
C ALA A 52 -5.98 13.00 9.69
N ASP A 53 -5.64 13.77 8.66
CA ASP A 53 -6.46 14.05 7.48
C ASP A 53 -5.72 13.75 6.15
N LEU A 54 -4.64 12.96 6.22
CA LEU A 54 -3.68 12.82 5.12
C LEU A 54 -4.25 12.03 3.92
N TYR A 55 -5.17 11.10 4.18
CA TYR A 55 -5.88 10.37 3.14
C TYR A 55 -7.37 10.67 3.17
N PRO A 56 -7.91 11.41 2.19
CA PRO A 56 -9.34 11.63 2.11
C PRO A 56 -10.06 10.30 1.85
N GLU A 57 -11.25 10.15 2.41
CA GLU A 57 -12.07 8.93 2.26
C GLU A 57 -12.37 8.61 0.78
N SER A 58 -12.39 9.61 -0.10
CA SER A 58 -12.55 9.40 -1.55
C SER A 58 -11.37 8.64 -2.16
N LEU A 59 -10.13 8.97 -1.76
CA LEU A 59 -8.92 8.28 -2.21
C LEU A 59 -8.94 6.83 -1.72
N LEU A 60 -9.16 6.64 -0.40
CA LEU A 60 -9.19 5.32 0.21
C LEU A 60 -10.22 4.38 -0.43
N ARG A 61 -11.43 4.88 -0.70
CA ARG A 61 -12.48 4.08 -1.36
C ARG A 61 -12.14 3.75 -2.80
N ALA A 62 -11.54 4.67 -3.54
CA ALA A 62 -11.14 4.44 -4.91
C ALA A 62 -10.04 3.38 -4.98
N THR A 63 -9.04 3.47 -4.09
CA THR A 63 -8.01 2.44 -3.92
C THR A 63 -8.61 1.08 -3.55
N ASP A 64 -9.51 1.04 -2.56
CA ASP A 64 -10.19 -0.20 -2.15
C ASP A 64 -10.94 -0.85 -3.32
N THR A 65 -11.61 -0.05 -4.15
CA THR A 65 -12.36 -0.52 -5.30
C THR A 65 -11.45 -1.15 -6.36
N ALA A 66 -10.31 -0.53 -6.65
CA ALA A 66 -9.32 -1.07 -7.58
C ALA A 66 -8.73 -2.39 -7.06
N LEU A 67 -8.35 -2.44 -5.78
CA LEU A 67 -7.81 -3.65 -5.15
C LEU A 67 -8.84 -4.78 -5.08
N GLU A 68 -10.10 -4.49 -4.72
CA GLU A 68 -11.17 -5.48 -4.70
C GLU A 68 -11.45 -6.07 -6.09
N SER A 69 -11.46 -5.21 -7.12
CA SER A 69 -11.65 -5.65 -8.51
C SER A 69 -10.54 -6.60 -8.95
N PHE A 70 -9.30 -6.25 -8.61
CA PHE A 70 -8.13 -7.10 -8.85
C PHE A 70 -8.21 -8.44 -8.11
N GLU A 71 -8.54 -8.43 -6.82
CA GLU A 71 -8.71 -9.67 -6.03
C GLU A 71 -9.77 -10.60 -6.63
N VAL A 72 -10.89 -10.04 -7.09
CA VAL A 72 -11.95 -10.80 -7.77
C VAL A 72 -11.44 -11.39 -9.08
N GLU A 73 -10.74 -10.59 -9.89
CA GLU A 73 -10.19 -11.03 -11.17
C GLU A 73 -9.18 -12.17 -10.99
N VAL A 74 -8.20 -12.00 -10.11
CA VAL A 74 -7.16 -13.01 -9.87
C VAL A 74 -7.78 -14.30 -9.30
N ARG A 75 -8.75 -14.20 -8.39
CA ARG A 75 -9.47 -15.38 -7.86
C ARG A 75 -10.26 -16.14 -8.92
N ALA A 76 -10.71 -15.46 -9.97
CA ALA A 76 -11.44 -16.06 -11.07
C ALA A 76 -10.52 -16.80 -12.08
N LEU A 77 -9.20 -16.55 -12.05
CA LEU A 77 -8.25 -17.22 -12.91
C LEU A 77 -8.16 -18.72 -12.56
N ARG A 78 -8.43 -19.58 -13.54
CA ARG A 78 -8.26 -21.04 -13.45
C ARG A 78 -7.10 -21.42 -14.37
N GLU A 79 -6.06 -22.03 -13.81
CA GLU A 79 -4.82 -22.37 -14.55
C GLU A 79 -4.29 -21.16 -15.36
N PRO A 80 -4.00 -20.03 -14.69
CA PRO A 80 -3.64 -18.80 -15.38
C PRO A 80 -2.42 -18.99 -16.27
N CYS A 81 -2.52 -18.57 -17.53
CA CYS A 81 -1.34 -18.32 -18.34
C CYS A 81 -0.73 -16.97 -17.94
N ASP A 82 0.57 -16.81 -18.18
CA ASP A 82 1.33 -15.58 -17.85
C ASP A 82 0.64 -14.31 -18.34
N GLY A 83 0.12 -14.34 -19.57
CA GLY A 83 -0.56 -13.19 -20.16
C GLY A 83 -1.82 -12.78 -19.41
N ALA A 84 -2.57 -13.73 -18.85
CA ALA A 84 -3.76 -13.44 -18.05
C ALA A 84 -3.39 -12.80 -16.70
N VAL A 85 -2.32 -13.29 -16.06
CA VAL A 85 -1.81 -12.69 -14.81
C VAL A 85 -1.32 -11.27 -15.06
N LEU A 86 -0.47 -11.09 -16.08
CA LEU A 86 0.09 -9.78 -16.42
C LEU A 86 -0.99 -8.79 -16.82
N ALA A 87 -2.06 -9.23 -17.50
CA ALA A 87 -3.19 -8.37 -17.82
C ALA A 87 -3.97 -7.93 -16.57
N ALA A 88 -4.12 -8.79 -15.55
CA ALA A 88 -4.74 -8.40 -14.28
C ALA A 88 -3.86 -7.38 -13.53
N VAL A 89 -2.54 -7.59 -13.50
CA VAL A 89 -1.57 -6.65 -12.91
C VAL A 89 -1.58 -5.30 -13.64
N GLU A 90 -1.58 -5.32 -14.98
CA GLU A 90 -1.66 -4.11 -15.79
C GLU A 90 -2.90 -3.29 -15.44
N ARG A 91 -4.07 -3.92 -15.38
CA ARG A 91 -5.34 -3.22 -15.09
C ARG A 91 -5.31 -2.56 -13.72
N VAL A 92 -4.93 -3.28 -12.67
CA VAL A 92 -4.90 -2.70 -11.32
C VAL A 92 -3.89 -1.57 -11.21
N VAL A 93 -2.72 -1.67 -11.85
CA VAL A 93 -1.72 -0.59 -11.82
C VAL A 93 -2.23 0.66 -12.55
N LEU A 94 -2.88 0.49 -13.71
CA LEU A 94 -3.46 1.62 -14.44
C LEU A 94 -4.63 2.27 -13.69
N GLU A 95 -5.45 1.48 -13.00
CA GLU A 95 -6.50 2.00 -12.11
C GLU A 95 -5.89 2.78 -10.95
N LEU A 96 -4.83 2.27 -10.32
CA LEU A 96 -4.13 2.97 -9.24
C LEU A 96 -3.46 4.26 -9.73
N ASN A 97 -2.86 4.30 -10.92
CA ASN A 97 -2.37 5.56 -11.51
C ASN A 97 -3.51 6.57 -11.69
N ALA A 98 -4.69 6.11 -12.13
CA ALA A 98 -5.84 6.98 -12.29
C ALA A 98 -6.35 7.54 -10.96
N VAL A 99 -6.31 6.73 -9.89
CA VAL A 99 -6.61 7.18 -8.53
C VAL A 99 -5.58 8.20 -8.05
N ASP A 100 -4.29 7.97 -8.26
CA ASP A 100 -3.22 8.91 -7.86
C ASP A 100 -3.35 10.28 -8.55
N GLY A 101 -3.69 10.27 -9.85
CA GLY A 101 -3.82 11.47 -10.66
C GLY A 101 -5.15 12.22 -10.53
N ASP A 102 -6.13 11.71 -9.76
CA ASP A 102 -7.45 12.33 -9.65
C ASP A 102 -7.44 13.52 -8.68
N ALA A 103 -7.50 14.73 -9.24
CA ALA A 103 -7.63 15.98 -8.49
C ALA A 103 -8.88 16.04 -7.59
N GLY A 104 -9.88 15.19 -7.82
CA GLY A 104 -11.05 14.98 -6.97
C GLY A 104 -10.73 14.50 -5.55
N HIS A 105 -9.50 14.05 -5.30
CA HIS A 105 -8.98 13.74 -3.96
C HIS A 105 -8.37 14.96 -3.25
N GLY A 106 -8.63 16.19 -3.72
CA GLY A 106 -8.14 17.39 -3.05
C GLY A 106 -6.62 17.58 -3.13
N GLY A 107 -5.99 16.96 -4.14
CA GLY A 107 -4.54 16.96 -4.32
C GLY A 107 -3.79 15.91 -3.50
N ALA A 108 -4.48 15.05 -2.75
CA ALA A 108 -3.89 13.88 -2.13
C ALA A 108 -3.62 12.78 -3.15
N GLY A 109 -2.49 12.09 -2.97
CA GLY A 109 -2.06 10.96 -3.80
C GLY A 109 -1.12 10.06 -2.99
N PHE A 110 -0.56 9.05 -3.64
CA PHE A 110 0.37 8.10 -3.07
C PHE A 110 1.79 8.67 -3.05
N CYS A 111 2.43 8.66 -1.89
CA CYS A 111 3.87 8.89 -1.80
C CYS A 111 4.62 7.57 -2.00
N THR A 112 5.96 7.62 -1.94
CA THR A 112 6.81 6.45 -2.18
C THR A 112 6.46 5.25 -1.29
N GLU A 113 6.10 5.48 -0.03
CA GLU A 113 5.79 4.40 0.91
C GLU A 113 4.46 3.71 0.57
N GLU A 114 3.40 4.46 0.25
CA GLU A 114 2.10 3.90 -0.15
C GLU A 114 2.23 3.13 -1.46
N ARG A 115 2.99 3.70 -2.39
CA ARG A 115 3.35 3.08 -3.67
C ARG A 115 4.02 1.72 -3.48
N GLU A 116 4.96 1.60 -2.54
CA GLU A 116 5.60 0.33 -2.18
C GLU A 116 4.63 -0.65 -1.51
N GLN A 117 3.77 -0.17 -0.59
CA GLN A 117 2.77 -0.99 0.07
C GLN A 117 1.74 -1.57 -0.92
N LEU A 118 1.32 -0.78 -1.92
CA LEU A 118 0.43 -1.22 -2.99
C LEU A 118 1.09 -2.31 -3.85
N CYS A 119 2.35 -2.13 -4.25
CA CYS A 119 3.10 -3.15 -5.00
C CYS A 119 3.23 -4.46 -4.21
N ALA A 120 3.57 -4.37 -2.92
CA ALA A 120 3.66 -5.53 -2.04
C ALA A 120 2.30 -6.22 -1.83
N TYR A 121 1.20 -5.47 -1.83
CA TYR A 121 -0.15 -6.05 -1.74
C TYR A 121 -0.53 -6.81 -3.03
N ILE A 122 -0.23 -6.25 -4.20
CA ILE A 122 -0.46 -6.91 -5.50
C ILE A 122 0.30 -8.23 -5.57
N ASP A 123 1.60 -8.22 -5.25
CA ASP A 123 2.44 -9.42 -5.23
C ASP A 123 1.88 -10.50 -4.30
N ARG A 124 1.57 -10.13 -3.05
CA ARG A 124 0.99 -11.05 -2.07
C ARG A 124 -0.35 -11.64 -2.53
N THR A 125 -1.18 -10.86 -3.21
CA THR A 125 -2.48 -11.31 -3.74
C THR A 125 -2.30 -12.34 -4.85
N LEU A 126 -1.30 -12.17 -5.71
CA LEU A 126 -0.94 -13.16 -6.74
C LEU A 126 -0.47 -14.47 -6.09
N VAL A 127 0.47 -14.39 -5.15
CA VAL A 127 0.99 -15.56 -4.41
C VAL A 127 -0.14 -16.28 -3.67
N ALA A 128 -1.01 -15.55 -2.98
CA ALA A 128 -2.15 -16.12 -2.25
C ALA A 128 -3.16 -16.82 -3.18
N SER A 129 -3.20 -16.43 -4.45
CA SER A 129 -4.03 -17.06 -5.48
C SER A 129 -3.35 -18.25 -6.18
N GLY A 130 -2.14 -18.62 -5.73
CA GLY A 130 -1.37 -19.75 -6.26
C GLY A 130 -0.51 -19.42 -7.47
N VAL A 131 -0.30 -18.14 -7.78
CA VAL A 131 0.64 -17.73 -8.83
C VAL A 131 2.07 -17.81 -8.30
N ASP A 132 2.94 -18.50 -9.03
CA ASP A 132 4.38 -18.48 -8.81
C ASP A 132 4.97 -17.23 -9.48
N VAL A 133 5.07 -16.14 -8.71
CA VAL A 133 5.53 -14.83 -9.20
C VAL A 133 7.01 -14.89 -9.62
N ASP A 134 7.84 -15.62 -8.88
CA ASP A 134 9.26 -15.80 -9.24
C ASP A 134 9.40 -16.47 -10.60
N ALA A 135 8.66 -17.57 -10.82
CA ALA A 135 8.68 -18.27 -12.09
C ALA A 135 8.06 -17.42 -13.22
N LEU A 136 7.01 -16.65 -12.94
CA LEU A 136 6.41 -15.71 -13.89
C LEU A 136 7.43 -14.65 -14.32
N ALA A 137 8.08 -13.98 -13.37
CA ALA A 137 9.09 -12.97 -13.61
C ALA A 137 10.29 -13.53 -14.39
N ALA A 138 10.76 -14.74 -14.02
CA ALA A 138 11.82 -15.43 -14.75
C ALA A 138 11.45 -15.72 -16.22
N ARG A 139 10.19 -16.11 -16.49
CA ARG A 139 9.70 -16.31 -17.87
C ARG A 139 9.61 -15.00 -18.67
N GLN A 140 9.38 -13.88 -17.99
CA GLN A 140 9.36 -12.54 -18.61
C GLN A 140 10.77 -11.89 -18.68
N GLY A 141 11.78 -12.48 -18.04
CA GLY A 141 13.13 -11.94 -18.01
C GLY A 141 13.26 -10.67 -17.14
N ILE A 142 12.43 -10.53 -16.11
CA ILE A 142 12.43 -9.38 -15.19
C ILE A 142 12.66 -9.83 -13.75
N ASP A 143 13.00 -8.87 -12.87
CA ASP A 143 13.02 -9.11 -11.43
C ASP A 143 11.58 -9.31 -10.91
N PRO A 144 11.32 -10.25 -9.97
CA PRO A 144 10.00 -10.41 -9.36
C PRO A 144 9.43 -9.12 -8.78
N SER A 145 10.28 -8.28 -8.17
CA SER A 145 9.84 -6.99 -7.62
C SER A 145 9.46 -5.97 -8.70
N ALA A 146 9.82 -6.23 -9.96
CA ALA A 146 9.58 -5.33 -11.08
C ALA A 146 8.29 -5.64 -11.86
N ILE A 147 7.46 -6.58 -11.38
CA ILE A 147 6.29 -7.05 -12.13
C ILE A 147 5.27 -5.95 -12.41
N THR A 148 5.16 -4.96 -11.52
CA THR A 148 4.29 -3.80 -11.70
C THR A 148 4.94 -2.70 -12.55
N ASP A 149 6.27 -2.66 -12.60
CA ASP A 149 7.06 -1.48 -12.99
C ASP A 149 6.75 -0.96 -14.38
N ARG A 150 6.42 -1.87 -15.30
CA ARG A 150 6.10 -1.56 -16.68
C ARG A 150 4.96 -0.55 -16.84
N TRP A 151 3.99 -0.56 -15.92
CA TRP A 151 2.76 0.23 -16.04
C TRP A 151 2.64 1.33 -15.00
N ARG A 152 3.60 1.44 -14.08
CA ARG A 152 3.61 2.49 -13.07
C ARG A 152 3.95 3.81 -13.75
N ASP A 153 2.98 4.70 -13.78
CA ASP A 153 3.13 6.08 -14.22
C ASP A 153 3.11 7.02 -13.01
N TRP A 154 2.27 6.66 -12.01
CA TRP A 154 2.07 7.34 -10.74
C TRP A 154 2.26 8.87 -10.80
#